data_AF-A0A5C4TI68-F1
#
_entry.id   AF-A0A5C4TI68-F1
#
_cell.length_a   1.000
_cell.length_b   1.000
_cell.length_c   1.000
_cell.angle_alpha   90.00
_cell.angle_beta   90.00
_cell.angle_gamma   90.00
#
_symmetry.space_group_name_H-M   'P 1'
#
loop_
_entity.id
_entity.type
_entity.pdbx_description
1 polymer ?
#
loop_
_entity_poly.entity_id
_entity_poly.type
_entity_poly.pdbx_seq_one_letter_code
_entity_poly.pdbx_strand_id
1 'polypeptide(L)'
;MEEGEIVEFHVQHPSGYKTLVVFLCQVISTAKKKTITFESDFLLINGSEQIQADHIKDVRVFGNRIGVRLTGKAMVPVRLCFKFINSDRARGEEELKRWAEENEKPIVFRFFMMWI
;
A
#
# COMPACT_ATOMS: atom_id res chain seq x y z
N MET A 1 -16.13 -18.15 8.28
CA MET A 1 -14.68 -17.85 8.37
C MET A 1 -14.14 -18.06 6.98
N GLU A 2 -14.13 -17.01 6.16
CA GLU A 2 -13.47 -17.06 4.86
C GLU A 2 -12.04 -16.59 5.09
N GLU A 3 -11.11 -17.53 4.99
CA GLU A 3 -9.68 -17.23 4.97
C GLU A 3 -9.42 -16.31 3.78
N GLY A 4 -8.94 -15.10 4.04
CA GLY A 4 -8.47 -14.22 2.98
C GLY A 4 -7.20 -14.85 2.42
N GLU A 5 -7.31 -15.47 1.24
CA GLU A 5 -6.18 -16.08 0.56
C GLU A 5 -5.19 -14.98 0.13
N ILE A 6 -3.97 -15.05 0.67
CA ILE A 6 -2.83 -14.26 0.21
C ILE A 6 -2.39 -14.89 -1.11
N VAL A 7 -2.47 -14.14 -2.20
CA VAL A 7 -2.01 -14.63 -3.51
C VAL A 7 -0.67 -14.00 -3.84
N GLU A 8 0.41 -14.75 -3.61
CA GLU A 8 1.74 -14.39 -4.09
C GLU A 8 1.84 -14.73 -5.57
N PHE A 9 2.06 -13.71 -6.41
CA PHE A 9 2.25 -13.91 -7.83
C PHE A 9 3.73 -13.67 -8.16
N HIS A 10 4.39 -14.63 -8.78
CA HIS A 10 5.69 -14.37 -9.43
C HIS A 10 5.42 -14.08 -10.90
N VAL A 11 5.41 -12.79 -11.28
CA VAL A 11 5.20 -12.39 -12.68
C VAL A 11 6.53 -12.35 -13.41
N GLN A 12 6.59 -13.12 -14.50
CA GLN A 12 7.76 -13.20 -15.37
C GLN A 12 7.80 -11.95 -16.26
N HIS A 13 8.74 -11.03 -15.97
CA HIS A 13 9.03 -9.89 -16.84
C HIS A 13 10.16 -10.23 -17.83
N PRO A 14 10.19 -9.62 -19.03
CA PRO A 14 11.25 -9.84 -20.03
C PRO A 14 12.66 -9.40 -19.57
N SER A 15 12.77 -8.71 -18.42
CA SER A 15 14.03 -8.20 -17.86
C SER A 15 14.48 -8.91 -16.57
N GLY A 16 13.80 -9.96 -16.11
CA GLY A 16 14.13 -10.72 -14.89
C GLY A 16 12.91 -11.06 -14.03
N TYR A 17 13.12 -11.80 -12.93
CA TYR A 17 12.09 -12.02 -11.92
C TYR A 17 11.94 -10.75 -11.07
N LYS A 18 10.72 -10.19 -11.02
CA LYS A 18 10.34 -9.16 -10.05
C LYS A 18 9.23 -9.77 -9.18
N THR A 19 9.44 -9.80 -7.87
CA THR A 19 8.48 -10.39 -6.92
C THR A 19 7.29 -9.44 -6.78
N LEU A 20 6.11 -9.88 -7.27
CA LEU A 20 4.85 -9.14 -7.22
C LEU A 20 4.06 -9.62 -5.99
N VAL A 21 3.95 -8.78 -4.96
CA VAL A 21 3.23 -9.16 -3.73
C VAL A 21 1.91 -8.41 -3.64
N VAL A 22 0.82 -9.16 -3.60
CA VAL A 22 -0.56 -8.67 -3.64
C VAL A 22 -1.22 -8.83 -2.27
N PHE A 23 -1.69 -7.74 -1.69
CA PHE A 23 -2.34 -7.73 -0.37
C PHE A 23 -3.77 -7.23 -0.43
N LEU A 24 -4.64 -7.87 0.34
CA LEU A 24 -6.01 -7.39 0.56
C LEU A 24 -6.05 -6.39 1.73
N CYS A 25 -6.67 -5.25 1.46
CA CYS A 25 -6.81 -4.13 2.36
C CYS A 25 -8.28 -3.67 2.41
N GLN A 26 -8.66 -2.89 3.43
CA GLN A 26 -9.97 -2.23 3.51
C GLN A 26 -9.81 -0.71 3.42
N VAL A 27 -10.62 -0.05 2.60
CA VAL A 27 -10.69 1.42 2.53
C VAL A 27 -11.59 1.95 3.63
N ILE A 28 -11.07 2.94 4.35
CA ILE A 28 -11.75 3.50 5.53
C ILE A 28 -13.03 4.28 5.15
N SER A 29 -13.13 4.83 3.94
CA SER A 29 -14.27 5.67 3.53
C SER A 29 -15.44 4.96 2.88
N THR A 30 -15.29 3.73 2.36
CA THR A 30 -16.34 3.07 1.56
C THR A 30 -16.63 1.62 1.93
N ALA A 31 -15.98 1.06 2.96
CA ALA A 31 -16.07 -0.36 3.34
C ALA A 31 -15.78 -1.36 2.20
N LYS A 32 -15.26 -0.88 1.06
CA LYS A 32 -14.83 -1.71 -0.07
C LYS A 32 -13.45 -2.29 0.23
N LYS A 33 -13.30 -3.59 0.01
CA LYS A 33 -12.00 -4.25 -0.06
C LYS A 33 -11.23 -3.63 -1.23
N LYS A 34 -9.94 -3.38 -1.03
CA LYS A 34 -9.00 -2.98 -2.05
C LYS A 34 -7.85 -3.95 -2.07
N THR A 35 -7.23 -4.07 -3.23
CA THR A 35 -5.99 -4.81 -3.37
C THR A 35 -4.86 -3.80 -3.52
N ILE A 36 -3.80 -3.96 -2.76
CA ILE A 36 -2.58 -3.17 -2.89
C ILE A 36 -1.47 -4.11 -3.26
N THR A 37 -0.80 -3.76 -4.36
CA THR A 37 0.32 -4.51 -4.85
C THR A 37 1.56 -3.64 -4.79
N PHE A 38 2.61 -4.18 -4.19
CA PHE A 38 3.91 -3.53 -4.06
C PHE A 38 4.79 -3.94 -5.23
N GLU A 39 5.02 -3.01 -6.15
CA GLU A 39 5.94 -3.18 -7.28
C GLU A 39 7.20 -2.34 -7.03
N SER A 40 8.34 -2.72 -7.62
CA SER A 40 9.63 -2.10 -7.29
C SER A 40 9.62 -0.57 -7.30
N ASP A 41 8.95 0.05 -8.27
CA ASP A 41 8.98 1.51 -8.49
C ASP A 41 7.61 2.18 -8.25
N PHE A 42 6.57 1.41 -7.92
CA PHE A 42 5.21 1.94 -7.80
C PHE A 42 4.29 1.09 -6.92
N LEU A 43 3.18 1.70 -6.49
CA LEU A 43 2.06 1.00 -5.88
C LEU A 43 0.96 0.81 -6.92
N LEU A 44 0.38 -0.39 -6.98
CA LEU A 44 -0.82 -0.65 -7.77
C LEU A 44 -2.01 -0.83 -6.84
N ILE A 45 -3.02 0.02 -7.01
CA ILE A 45 -4.26 -0.01 -6.24
C ILE A 45 -5.35 -0.62 -7.13
N ASN A 46 -6.02 -1.65 -6.62
CA ASN A 46 -7.07 -2.40 -7.33
C ASN A 46 -6.65 -2.89 -8.73
N GLY A 47 -5.37 -3.24 -8.92
CA GLY A 47 -4.85 -3.75 -10.18
C GLY A 47 -4.81 -2.76 -11.35
N SER A 48 -5.13 -1.47 -11.13
CA SER A 48 -5.31 -0.50 -12.23
C SER A 48 -4.78 0.89 -11.95
N GLU A 49 -4.92 1.40 -10.72
CA GLU A 49 -4.41 2.73 -10.36
C GLU A 49 -2.94 2.60 -9.94
N GLN A 50 -2.03 3.04 -10.80
CA GLN A 50 -0.59 3.04 -10.57
C GLN A 50 -0.12 4.35 -9.96
N ILE A 51 0.65 4.27 -8.88
CA ILE A 51 1.22 5.42 -8.18
C ILE A 51 2.73 5.24 -8.10
N GLN A 52 3.46 5.98 -8.93
CA GLN A 52 4.91 6.00 -8.91
C GLN A 52 5.44 6.39 -7.53
N ALA A 53 6.51 5.73 -7.08
CA ALA A 53 7.16 6.02 -5.82
C ALA A 53 7.57 7.51 -5.74
N ASP A 54 8.05 8.11 -6.82
CA ASP A 54 8.44 9.54 -6.85
C ASP A 54 7.28 10.51 -6.60
N HIS A 55 6.05 10.06 -6.86
CA HIS A 55 4.84 10.83 -6.53
C HIS A 55 4.41 10.65 -5.08
N ILE A 56 5.07 9.78 -4.32
CA ILE A 56 4.81 9.51 -2.90
C ILE A 56 5.84 10.26 -2.05
N LYS A 57 5.32 11.05 -1.10
CA LYS A 57 6.12 11.83 -0.16
C LYS A 57 6.48 11.05 1.09
N ASP A 58 5.50 10.37 1.68
CA ASP A 58 5.65 9.57 2.89
C ASP A 58 4.49 8.60 3.04
N VAL A 59 4.76 7.50 3.72
CA VAL A 59 3.74 6.59 4.23
C VAL A 59 3.45 6.97 5.68
N ARG A 60 2.20 7.20 6.03
CA ARG A 60 1.79 7.54 7.38
C ARG A 60 1.05 6.40 8.05
N VAL A 61 1.41 6.11 9.28
CA VAL A 61 0.79 5.06 10.08
C VAL A 61 0.18 5.67 11.34
N PHE A 62 -1.10 5.40 11.57
CA PHE A 62 -1.82 5.81 12.78
C PHE A 62 -2.72 4.68 13.26
N GLY A 63 -2.32 4.02 14.35
CA GLY A 63 -2.97 2.78 14.79
C GLY A 63 -2.83 1.69 13.72
N ASN A 64 -3.96 1.16 13.24
CA ASN A 64 -4.00 0.21 12.14
C ASN A 64 -4.21 0.86 10.76
N ARG A 65 -4.25 2.19 10.69
CA ARG A 65 -4.51 2.93 9.45
C ARG A 65 -3.20 3.33 8.80
N ILE A 66 -3.13 3.09 7.50
CA ILE A 66 -2.02 3.45 6.64
C ILE A 66 -2.54 4.49 5.65
N GLY A 67 -1.76 5.53 5.41
CA GLY A 67 -2.06 6.59 4.48
C GLY A 67 -0.86 6.89 3.60
N VAL A 68 -1.01 6.78 2.28
CA VAL A 68 0.04 7.15 1.33
C VAL A 68 -0.14 8.62 0.96
N ARG A 69 0.78 9.48 1.40
CA ARG A 69 0.74 10.91 1.09
C ARG A 69 1.51 11.21 -0.18
N LEU A 70 0.88 11.94 -1.10
CA LEU A 70 1.50 12.32 -2.36
C LEU A 70 2.39 13.56 -2.23
N THR A 71 3.41 13.66 -3.08
CA THR A 71 4.26 14.84 -3.25
C THR A 71 3.41 16.06 -3.59
N GLY A 72 3.73 17.21 -2.99
CA GLY A 72 2.95 18.45 -3.15
C GLY A 72 1.59 18.46 -2.44
N LYS A 73 1.18 17.39 -1.75
CA LYS A 73 -0.08 17.34 -0.98
C LYS A 73 0.15 17.45 0.52
N ALA A 74 -0.66 18.27 1.19
CA ALA A 74 -0.63 18.42 2.65
C ALA A 74 -1.30 17.23 3.36
N MET A 75 -2.39 16.70 2.78
CA MET A 75 -3.24 15.65 3.34
C MET A 75 -3.14 14.33 2.55
N VAL A 76 -3.49 13.23 3.19
CA VAL A 76 -3.55 11.90 2.55
C VAL A 76 -4.84 11.80 1.73
N PRO A 77 -4.81 11.47 0.43
CA PRO A 77 -6.03 11.22 -0.32
C PRO A 77 -6.79 10.05 0.31
N VAL A 78 -8.09 10.18 0.52
CA VAL A 78 -8.95 9.16 1.14
C VAL A 78 -8.82 7.82 0.41
N ARG A 79 -8.71 7.85 -0.92
CA ARG A 79 -8.52 6.65 -1.74
C ARG A 79 -7.21 5.91 -1.47
N LEU A 80 -6.21 6.59 -0.89
CA LEU A 80 -4.91 6.04 -0.51
C LEU A 80 -4.78 5.80 0.99
N CYS A 81 -5.93 5.76 1.68
CA CYS A 81 -6.00 5.38 3.08
C CYS A 81 -6.64 4.01 3.22
N PHE A 82 -5.94 3.11 3.90
CA PHE A 82 -6.33 1.71 4.03
C PHE A 82 -5.84 1.11 5.34
N LYS A 83 -6.33 -0.08 5.64
CA LYS A 83 -5.77 -0.96 6.68
C LYS A 83 -5.64 -2.37 6.10
N PHE A 84 -4.64 -3.11 6.52
CA PHE A 84 -4.56 -4.53 6.19
C PHE A 84 -5.66 -5.32 6.89
N ILE A 85 -6.12 -6.39 6.26
CA ILE A 85 -7.03 -7.35 6.89
C ILE A 85 -6.23 -8.15 7.94
N ASN A 86 -6.88 -8.58 9.04
CA ASN A 86 -6.21 -9.20 10.18
C ASN A 86 -5.31 -10.40 9.81
N SER A 87 -5.72 -11.23 8.84
CA SER A 87 -4.92 -12.37 8.35
C SER A 87 -3.59 -11.93 7.74
N ASP A 88 -3.58 -10.79 7.04
CA ASP A 88 -2.46 -10.36 6.20
C ASP A 88 -1.65 -9.23 6.85
N ARG A 89 -2.05 -8.81 8.07
CA ARG A 89 -1.56 -7.57 8.67
C ARG A 89 -0.06 -7.56 8.89
N ALA A 90 0.47 -8.56 9.59
CA ALA A 90 1.90 -8.59 9.94
C ALA A 90 2.77 -8.62 8.68
N ARG A 91 2.39 -9.46 7.72
CA ARG A 91 3.09 -9.61 6.44
C ARG A 91 2.96 -8.37 5.57
N GLY A 92 1.76 -7.80 5.44
CA GLY A 92 1.54 -6.57 4.68
C GLY A 92 2.30 -5.37 5.26
N GLU A 93 2.37 -5.26 6.59
CA GLU A 93 3.17 -4.23 7.26
C GLU A 93 4.68 -4.42 7.01
N GLU A 94 5.17 -5.66 6.97
CA GLU A 94 6.57 -5.99 6.64
C GLU A 94 6.90 -5.66 5.18
N GLU A 95 6.07 -6.07 4.23
CA GLU A 95 6.26 -5.77 2.81
C GLU A 95 6.17 -4.29 2.51
N LEU A 96 5.25 -3.57 3.17
CA LEU A 96 5.17 -2.11 3.07
C LEU A 96 6.44 -1.44 3.59
N LYS A 97 7.03 -1.96 4.69
CA LYS A 97 8.30 -1.45 5.22
C LYS A 97 9.43 -1.69 4.23
N ARG A 98 9.53 -2.91 3.67
CA ARG A 98 10.55 -3.24 2.67
C ARG A 98 10.42 -2.35 1.44
N TRP A 99 9.22 -2.27 0.86
CA TRP A 99 8.95 -1.43 -0.31
C TRP A 99 9.31 0.05 -0.06
N ALA A 100 8.95 0.57 1.12
CA ALA A 100 9.26 1.94 1.49
C ALA A 100 10.77 2.17 1.67
N GLU A 101 11.49 1.22 2.23
CA GLU A 101 12.96 1.26 2.33
C GLU A 101 13.62 1.23 0.95
N GLU A 102 13.22 0.30 0.08
CA GLU A 102 13.72 0.17 -1.30
C GLU A 102 13.51 1.44 -2.13
N ASN A 103 12.43 2.18 -1.86
CA ASN A 103 12.08 3.41 -2.57
C ASN A 103 12.46 4.69 -1.81
N GLU A 104 13.20 4.59 -0.71
CA GLU A 104 13.58 5.73 0.14
C GLU A 104 12.39 6.60 0.60
N LYS A 105 11.23 5.96 0.85
CA LYS A 105 10.00 6.63 1.29
C LYS A 105 9.89 6.57 2.81
N PRO A 106 9.90 7.72 3.51
CA PRO A 106 9.83 7.71 4.97
C PRO A 106 8.48 7.19 5.46
N ILE A 107 8.54 6.31 6.46
CA ILE A 107 7.37 5.86 7.22
C ILE A 107 7.26 6.72 8.49
N VAL A 108 6.12 7.39 8.66
CA VAL A 108 5.88 8.28 9.80
C VAL A 108 4.71 7.80 10.65
N PHE A 109 5.00 7.48 11.91
CA PHE A 109 4.02 7.04 12.89
C PHE A 109 3.36 8.23 13.59
N ARG A 110 2.33 8.83 12.96
CA ARG A 110 1.58 9.97 13.52
C ARG A 110 0.19 10.09 12.92
N PHE A 111 -0.67 10.81 13.63
CA PHE A 111 -1.98 11.20 13.11
C PHE A 111 -1.86 11.94 11.76
N PHE A 112 -2.84 11.73 10.88
CA PHE A 112 -2.91 12.40 9.58
C PHE A 112 -4.35 12.72 9.19
N MET A 113 -4.50 13.84 8.50
CA MET A 113 -5.77 14.27 7.92
C MET A 113 -5.95 13.68 6.52
N MET A 114 -7.19 13.42 6.17
CA MET A 114 -7.59 12.85 4.89
C MET A 114 -8.35 13.89 4.06
N TRP A 115 -8.24 13.82 2.73
CA TRP A 115 -9.02 14.64 1.79
C TRP A 115 -9.66 13.79 0.69
N ILE A 116 -10.89 14.13 0.27
CA ILE A 116 -11.64 13.44 -0.80
C ILE A 116 -11.11 13.84 -2.18
#